data_AF-A0A2T5J0F5-F1
#
_entry.id   AF-A0A2T5J0F5-F1
#
_cell.length_a   1.000
_cell.length_b   1.000
_cell.length_c   1.000
_cell.angle_alpha   90.00
_cell.angle_beta   90.00
_cell.angle_gamma   90.00
#
_symmetry.space_group_name_H-M   'P 1'
#
loop_
_entity.id
_entity.type
_entity.pdbx_description
1 polymer ?
#
loop_
_entity_poly.entity_id
_entity_poly.type
_entity_poly.pdbx_seq_one_letter_code
_entity_poly.pdbx_strand_id
1 'polypeptide(L)' 'MNVGIQCAMCGKTSDFDAFCFSTMGLPLPKFHYQCPSCNHAFQLVKTSQPTINKHGQILPPKLAVVGGQASL' A
#
# COMPACT_ATOMS: atom_id res chain seq x y z
N MET A 1 13.43 0.31 -16.80
CA MET A 1 12.11 -0.01 -16.23
C MET A 1 12.05 0.67 -14.87
N ASN A 2 11.17 1.65 -14.66
CA ASN A 2 11.06 2.30 -13.36
C ASN A 2 10.34 1.33 -12.42
N VAL A 3 11.10 0.73 -11.49
CA VAL A 3 10.56 -0.15 -10.45
C VAL A 3 10.04 0.77 -9.36
N GLY A 4 8.73 0.93 -9.23
CA GLY A 4 8.15 1.84 -8.24
C GLY A 4 6.65 1.63 -8.05
N ILE A 5 6.10 2.22 -6.98
CA ILE A 5 4.66 2.26 -6.76
C ILE A 5 4.08 3.46 -7.50
N GLN A 6 3.05 3.22 -8.32
CA GLN A 6 2.22 4.27 -8.87
C GLN A 6 1.12 4.64 -7.87
N CYS A 7 1.01 5.93 -7.57
CA CYS A 7 -0.10 6.45 -6.78
C CYS A 7 -1.39 6.40 -7.60
N ALA A 8 -2.40 5.68 -7.13
CA ALA A 8 -3.70 5.59 -7.79
C ALA A 8 -4.43 6.95 -7.91
N MET A 9 -4.12 7.92 -7.03
CA MET A 9 -4.78 9.22 -7.02
C MET A 9 -4.17 10.25 -7.98
N CYS A 10 -2.84 10.32 -8.08
CA CYS A 10 -2.17 11.32 -8.94
C CYS A 10 -1.42 10.73 -10.13
N GLY A 11 -1.41 9.40 -10.28
CA GLY A 11 -0.76 8.68 -11.38
C GLY A 11 0.76 8.73 -11.37
N LYS A 12 1.40 9.46 -10.45
CA LYS A 12 2.86 9.55 -10.33
C LYS A 12 3.44 8.29 -9.69
N THR A 13 4.57 7.85 -10.23
CA THR A 13 5.33 6.69 -9.75
C THR A 13 6.52 7.17 -8.93
N SER A 14 6.76 6.53 -7.79
CA SER A 14 7.91 6.78 -6.92
C SER A 14 8.38 5.49 -6.26
N ASP A 15 9.58 5.50 -5.68
CA ASP A 15 10.11 4.38 -4.90
C ASP A 15 9.19 4.00 -3.73
N PHE A 16 9.12 2.71 -3.42
CA PHE A 16 8.31 2.18 -2.32
C PHE A 16 8.63 2.86 -0.98
N ASP A 17 9.92 3.05 -0.70
CA ASP A 17 10.38 3.64 0.56
C ASP A 17 9.88 5.08 0.73
N ALA A 18 9.76 5.83 -0.37
CA ALA A 18 9.21 7.19 -0.33
C ALA A 18 7.74 7.23 0.09
N PHE A 19 6.99 6.14 -0.10
CA PHE A 19 5.62 6.03 0.39
C PHE A 19 5.53 5.70 1.89
N CYS A 20 6.63 5.30 2.52
CA CYS A 20 6.67 4.87 3.92
C CYS A 20 6.97 6.02 4.90
N PHE A 21 7.12 7.25 4.42
CA PHE A 21 7.38 8.43 5.26
C PHE A 21 6.27 9.46 5.10
N SER A 22 5.99 10.19 6.19
CA SER A 22 5.08 11.32 6.16
C SER A 22 5.69 12.53 5.47
N THR A 23 4.89 13.56 5.18
CA THR A 23 5.38 14.86 4.70
C THR A 23 6.38 15.55 5.64
N MET A 24 6.40 15.15 6.92
CA MET A 24 7.38 15.61 7.90
C MET A 24 8.65 14.76 7.96
N GLY A 25 8.79 13.75 7.08
CA GLY A 25 9.92 12.83 7.06
C GLY A 25 9.89 11.78 8.18
N LEU A 26 8.74 11.61 8.85
CA LEU A 26 8.59 10.61 9.92
C LEU A 26 8.15 9.27 9.33
N PRO A 27 8.71 8.14 9.79
CA PRO A 27 8.29 6.83 9.32
C PRO A 27 6.82 6.58 9.67
N LEU A 28 6.05 6.11 8.70
CA LEU A 28 4.65 5.76 8.88
C LEU A 28 4.51 4.41 9.58
N PRO A 29 3.41 4.18 10.31
CA PRO A 29 3.12 2.88 10.89
C PRO A 29 3.03 1.79 9.80
N LYS A 30 3.25 0.53 10.20
CA LYS A 30 3.17 -0.60 9.28
C LYS A 30 1.83 -0.61 8.53
N PHE A 31 1.88 -0.89 7.23
CA PHE A 31 0.74 -0.89 6.31
C PHE A 31 0.08 0.48 6.07
N HIS A 32 0.66 1.57 6.56
CA HIS A 32 0.24 2.93 6.22
C HIS A 32 1.23 3.52 5.23
N TYR A 33 0.70 4.21 4.23
CA TYR A 33 1.46 4.75 3.12
C TYR A 33 0.97 6.14 2.79
N GLN A 34 1.86 7.01 2.31
CA GLN A 34 1.53 8.34 1.85
C GLN A 34 2.26 8.65 0.55
N CYS A 35 1.55 9.10 -0.47
CA CYS A 35 2.18 9.49 -1.73
C CYS A 35 3.09 10.72 -1.52
N PRO A 36 4.38 10.67 -1.90
CA PRO A 36 5.29 11.81 -1.73
C PRO A 36 4.98 12.99 -2.67
N SER A 37 4.13 12.79 -3.69
CA SER A 37 3.79 13.83 -4.67
C SER A 37 2.49 14.57 -4.36
N CYS A 38 1.43 13.87 -3.94
CA CYS A 38 0.11 14.46 -3.68
C CYS A 38 -0.33 14.36 -2.23
N ASN A 39 0.52 13.79 -1.35
CA ASN A 39 0.28 13.60 0.08
C ASN A 39 -0.94 12.74 0.42
N HIS A 40 -1.52 12.06 -0.58
CA HIS A 40 -2.63 11.14 -0.36
C HIS A 40 -2.16 9.95 0.48
N ALA A 41 -2.80 9.74 1.62
CA ALA A 41 -2.53 8.64 2.52
C ALA A 41 -3.53 7.50 2.33
N PHE A 42 -3.04 6.27 2.37
CA PHE A 42 -3.86 5.06 2.28
C PHE A 42 -3.31 3.96 3.19
N GLN A 43 -4.19 3.05 3.60
CA GLN A 43 -3.83 1.93 4.46
C GLN A 43 -4.08 0.60 3.76
N LEU A 44 -3.17 -0.36 3.91
CA LEU A 44 -3.43 -1.75 3.54
C LEU A 44 -3.98 -2.51 4.76
N VAL A 45 -5.15 -3.11 4.62
CA VAL A 45 -5.73 -4.01 5.63
C VAL A 45 -5.77 -5.43 5.11
N LYS A 46 -5.71 -6.40 6.03
CA LYS A 46 -5.94 -7.80 5.71
C LYS A 46 -7.44 -8.03 5.56
N THR A 47 -7.87 -8.56 4.42
CA THR A 47 -9.29 -8.90 4.16
C THR A 47 -9.58 -10.38 4.25
N SER A 48 -8.54 -11.22 4.29
CA SER A 48 -8.69 -12.65 4.56
C SER A 48 -7.68 -13.13 5.58
N GLN A 49 -7.98 -14.25 6.24
CA GLN A 49 -6.98 -14.98 7.01
C GLN A 49 -6.07 -15.78 6.06
N PRO A 50 -4.82 -16.03 6.45
CA PRO A 50 -3.99 -17.01 5.75
C PRO A 50 -4.66 -18.38 5.79
N THR A 51 -4.61 -19.11 4.68
CA THR A 51 -5.20 -20.45 4.56
C THR A 51 -4.17 -21.44 4.08
N ILE A 52 -4.35 -22.72 4.37
CA ILE A 52 -3.47 -23.78 3.86
C ILE A 52 -4.19 -24.45 2.70
N ASN A 53 -3.54 -24.53 1.53
CA ASN A 53 -4.13 -25.19 0.38
C ASN A 53 -4.04 -26.73 0.50
N LYS A 54 -4.66 -27.45 -0.45
CA LYS A 54 -4.69 -28.92 -0.48
C LYS A 54 -3.30 -29.59 -0.59
N HIS A 55 -2.26 -28.82 -0.94
CA HIS A 55 -0.88 -29.27 -1.05
C HIS A 55 -0.03 -28.89 0.17
N GLY A 56 -0.65 -28.39 1.25
CA GLY A 56 0.06 -27.98 2.47
C GLY A 56 0.76 -26.62 2.38
N GLN A 57 0.52 -25.84 1.33
CA GLN A 57 1.15 -24.52 1.18
C GLN A 57 0.34 -23.44 1.91
N ILE A 58 1.03 -22.53 2.60
CA ILE A 58 0.42 -21.36 3.24
C ILE A 58 0.14 -20.29 2.19
N LEU A 59 -1.13 -20.00 1.95
CA LEU A 59 -1.58 -18.88 1.15
C LEU A 59 -1.62 -17.62 2.02
N PRO A 60 -0.90 -16.55 1.64
CA PRO A 60 -0.89 -15.31 2.41
C PRO A 60 -2.28 -14.66 2.42
N PRO A 61 -2.57 -13.84 3.44
CA PRO A 61 -3.81 -13.09 3.51
C PRO A 61 -3.92 -12.13 2.32
N LYS A 62 -5.12 -12.00 1.76
CA LYS A 62 -5.41 -10.93 0.79
C LYS A 62 -5.35 -9.59 1.50
N LEU A 63 -4.72 -8.63 0.85
CA LEU A 63 -4.66 -7.24 1.30
C LEU A 63 -5.64 -6.41 0.47
N ALA A 64 -6.31 -5.44 1.10
CA ALA A 64 -7.10 -4.42 0.40
C ALA A 64 -6.72 -3.03 0.89
N VAL A 65 -6.96 -2.02 0.05
CA VAL A 65 -6.77 -0.62 0.40
C VAL A 65 -8.01 -0.15 1.18
N VAL A 66 -7.82 0.42 2.37
CA VAL A 66 -8.84 1.09 3.17
C VAL A 66 -8.48 2.56 3.29
N GLY A 67 -9.45 3.42 3.02
CA GLY A 67 -9.27 4.86 3.15
C GLY A 67 -8.59 5.45 1.93
N GLY A 68 -9.37 6.23 1.19
CA GLY A 68 -9.01 6.91 -0.05
C GLY A 68 -10.15 6.72 -1.02
N GLN A 69 -11.10 7.67 -1.06
CA GLN A 69 -12.11 7.75 -2.11
C GLN A 69 -11.38 7.76 -3.46
N ALA A 70 -11.25 6.59 -4.07
CA ALA A 70 -11.16 6.49 -5.51
C ALA A 70 -12.57 6.77 -6.02
N SER A 71 -12.92 8.05 -6.14
CA SER A 71 -13.95 8.42 -7.09
C SER A 71 -13.40 8.10 -8.48
N LEU A 72 -14.18 7.30 -9.20
CA LEU A 72 -14.00 6.84 -10.57
C LEU A 72 -13.50 7.92 -11.52
#